data_AF-A0A1V6PFD7-F1
#
_entry.id   AF-A0A1V6PFD7-F1
#
_cell.length_a   1.000
_cell.length_b   1.000
_cell.length_c   1.000
_cell.angle_alpha   90.00
_cell.angle_beta   90.00
_cell.angle_gamma   90.00
#
_symmetry.space_group_name_H-M   'P 1'
#
loop_
_entity.id
_entity.type
_entity.pdbx_description
1 polymer ?
#
loop_
_entity_poly.entity_id
_entity_poly.type
_entity_poly.pdbx_seq_one_letter_code
_entity_poly.pdbx_strand_id
1 'polypeptide(L)'
;MRQFGRRSILFDLLRLPIRYASSMPPPTTTRTYAPAYTDAAKHLTPLSTSTWGSWLPGYTKVHATDTGDPYGQAAWSSMWLRADLHNYTTTGLYSTTVSPTPVPSSDLVLPPSDYFPPTDCYNFPDDFVFGVAGSAAQIEGAVGLEGRSPSLLEKLVPDSEPKDYVTNENYFLYKQDIKRMAAMGVEYYSFSIPWTRILPFVLPGTPVNKQAIDHYDDLIDTVLKAGMKPIVTMLHFDSPLMFIAADNMTRHPDIGYNNAGYQNSTFVDAFVNYGKIILAHYAEKVPIWVTFNEPLLYAFNFQGVDNVVHAHAQIYHFYHDIMEGTGKIGIKFNDNFGVPKDPHNASHLQAANRFQEMQLGFFANPIFLGKQYPESVLKTMPGARPLNRTELEYINGTSDFFGIDPYTATVVSPADEGIESCTKNHSASNSLFPYCVNQETKNTFGWNIGYRSASYVYITPTYFREYLFYLWNTFKTPVFVSEFGFPVYGEATKELSDQLFDSPRSVYYASFMQEILKSIYEDGVHVMGALAWSFMDNWEFGDYSAQFGLQKVRSLWLGLLVFAIAAMAFLGSSKQSVFWLILSQVNRTTQQRFYKKSFFDLVDFVKTRQRYN
;
A
#
# COMPACT_ATOMS: atom_id res chain seq x y z
N MET A 1 17.66 -48.81 -44.46
CA MET A 1 17.64 -48.97 -42.99
C MET A 1 18.75 -48.14 -42.35
N ARG A 2 18.45 -46.93 -41.89
CA ARG A 2 19.12 -46.26 -40.76
C ARG A 2 18.04 -45.43 -40.07
N GLN A 3 17.50 -45.97 -38.97
CA GLN A 3 16.61 -45.25 -38.06
C GLN A 3 17.38 -44.09 -37.46
N PHE A 4 16.98 -42.86 -37.74
CA PHE A 4 17.35 -41.72 -36.90
C PHE A 4 16.54 -41.84 -35.60
N GLY A 5 17.21 -42.26 -34.54
CA GLY A 5 16.70 -42.19 -33.18
C GLY A 5 16.55 -40.74 -32.73
N ARG A 6 15.44 -40.10 -33.10
CA ARG A 6 14.86 -38.99 -32.34
C ARG A 6 13.71 -39.55 -31.51
N ARG A 7 14.03 -40.36 -30.50
CA ARG A 7 13.11 -40.52 -29.37
C ARG A 7 13.08 -39.18 -28.63
N SER A 8 12.14 -38.33 -29.03
CA SER A 8 11.19 -37.72 -28.11
C SER A 8 11.76 -37.00 -26.88
N ILE A 9 12.49 -35.90 -27.06
CA ILE A 9 12.63 -34.89 -25.99
C ILE A 9 11.26 -34.25 -25.70
N LEU A 10 10.35 -34.21 -26.69
CA LEU A 10 9.01 -33.63 -26.56
C LEU A 10 8.06 -34.41 -25.62
N PHE A 11 8.11 -35.74 -25.59
CA PHE A 11 7.22 -36.50 -24.69
C PHE A 11 7.75 -36.61 -23.24
N ASP A 12 9.04 -36.38 -23.00
CA ASP A 12 9.59 -36.41 -21.64
C ASP A 12 9.28 -35.12 -20.86
N LEU A 13 9.09 -33.98 -21.53
CA LEU A 13 8.57 -32.74 -20.91
C LEU A 13 7.14 -32.91 -20.36
N LEU A 14 6.34 -33.80 -20.96
CA LEU A 14 4.97 -34.14 -20.50
C LEU A 14 4.96 -35.16 -19.34
N ARG A 15 6.12 -35.64 -18.88
CA ARG A 15 6.25 -36.66 -17.82
C ARG A 15 6.93 -36.13 -16.55
N LEU A 16 7.22 -34.84 -16.47
CA LEU A 16 7.72 -34.25 -15.23
C LEU A 16 6.65 -34.36 -14.13
N PRO A 17 7.03 -34.64 -12.87
CA PRO A 17 6.10 -34.69 -11.77
C PRO A 17 5.39 -33.33 -11.62
N ILE A 18 4.08 -33.35 -11.42
CA ILE A 18 3.30 -32.15 -11.16
C ILE A 18 3.80 -31.53 -9.85
N ARG A 19 4.25 -30.27 -9.91
CA ARG A 19 4.66 -29.49 -8.75
C ARG A 19 3.47 -28.69 -8.23
N TYR A 20 3.39 -28.55 -6.91
CA TYR A 20 2.35 -27.80 -6.23
C TYR A 20 2.94 -26.71 -5.34
N ALA A 21 2.26 -25.57 -5.27
CA ALA A 21 2.47 -24.60 -4.21
C ALA A 21 2.11 -25.26 -2.88
N SER A 22 2.78 -24.84 -1.81
CA SER A 22 2.61 -25.44 -0.50
C SER A 22 2.60 -24.36 0.56
N SER A 23 1.72 -24.51 1.54
CA SER A 23 1.71 -23.62 2.70
C SER A 23 3.00 -23.70 3.50
N MET A 24 3.28 -22.61 4.23
CA MET A 24 4.33 -22.63 5.25
C MET A 24 3.96 -23.64 6.35
N PRO A 25 4.95 -24.29 6.98
CA PRO A 25 4.71 -25.09 8.17
C PRO A 25 4.07 -24.24 9.27
N PRO A 26 3.14 -24.80 10.08
CA PRO A 26 2.62 -24.10 11.24
C PRO A 26 3.77 -23.70 12.19
N PRO A 27 3.71 -22.50 12.80
CA PRO A 27 4.71 -22.11 13.79
C PRO A 27 4.70 -23.08 14.97
N THR A 28 5.89 -23.49 15.42
CA THR A 28 6.06 -24.42 16.56
C THR A 28 5.94 -23.74 17.92
N THR A 29 6.01 -22.41 17.95
CA THR A 29 5.94 -21.60 19.17
C THR A 29 5.18 -20.30 18.91
N THR A 30 4.32 -19.91 19.86
CA THR A 30 3.72 -18.58 19.87
C THR A 30 4.73 -17.58 20.40
N ARG A 31 5.08 -16.56 19.61
CA ARG A 31 5.93 -15.45 20.02
C ARG A 31 5.06 -14.21 20.21
N THR A 32 5.27 -13.53 21.34
CA THR A 32 4.67 -12.21 21.59
C THR A 32 5.70 -11.10 21.37
N TYR A 33 5.23 -9.91 21.03
CA TYR A 33 6.06 -8.76 20.69
C TYR A 33 5.82 -7.54 21.57
N ALA A 34 4.82 -7.58 22.44
CA ALA A 34 4.52 -6.54 23.43
C ALA A 34 3.73 -7.16 24.59
N PRO A 35 3.53 -6.43 25.70
CA PRO A 35 2.66 -6.87 26.79
C PRO A 35 1.23 -7.12 26.32
N ALA A 36 0.52 -8.00 27.02
CA ALA A 36 -0.89 -8.25 26.77
C ALA A 36 -1.72 -6.96 26.97
N TYR A 37 -2.90 -6.91 26.32
CA TYR A 37 -3.78 -5.74 26.37
C TYR A 37 -4.08 -5.27 27.80
N THR A 38 -4.25 -6.18 28.76
CA THR A 38 -4.52 -5.83 30.18
C THR A 38 -3.42 -4.98 30.82
N ASP A 39 -2.18 -5.14 30.38
CA ASP A 39 -1.05 -4.35 30.85
C ASP A 39 -0.85 -3.10 29.98
N ALA A 40 -0.92 -3.25 28.65
CA ALA A 40 -0.77 -2.14 27.72
C ALA A 40 -1.83 -1.04 27.92
N ALA A 41 -3.08 -1.42 28.21
CA ALA A 41 -4.18 -0.49 28.44
C ALA A 41 -3.98 0.42 29.67
N LYS A 42 -3.08 0.07 30.60
CA LYS A 42 -2.74 0.92 31.76
C LYS A 42 -2.04 2.22 31.34
N HIS A 43 -1.43 2.24 30.15
CA HIS A 43 -0.77 3.41 29.59
C HIS A 43 -1.70 4.28 28.73
N LEU A 44 -2.97 3.88 28.60
CA LEU A 44 -3.98 4.63 27.88
C LEU A 44 -4.84 5.46 28.84
N THR A 45 -5.33 6.59 28.35
CA THR A 45 -6.48 7.25 28.96
C THR A 45 -7.66 6.27 28.95
N PRO A 46 -8.49 6.20 30.02
CA PRO A 46 -9.64 5.29 30.05
C PRO A 46 -10.49 5.39 28.79
N LEU A 47 -10.59 4.27 28.07
CA LEU A 47 -11.33 4.19 26.82
C LEU A 47 -12.81 3.94 27.12
N SER A 48 -13.68 4.69 26.43
CA SER A 48 -15.07 4.29 26.27
C SER A 48 -15.24 3.60 24.93
N THR A 49 -16.16 2.64 24.84
CA THR A 49 -16.46 1.93 23.59
C THR A 49 -17.91 2.14 23.20
N SER A 50 -18.16 2.26 21.90
CA SER A 50 -19.51 2.29 21.34
C SER A 50 -19.60 1.40 20.09
N THR A 51 -20.81 1.26 19.58
CA THR A 51 -21.15 0.59 18.32
C THR A 51 -22.06 1.49 17.53
N TRP A 52 -21.93 1.45 16.20
CA TRP A 52 -22.76 2.27 15.32
C TRP A 52 -23.34 1.41 14.20
N GLY A 53 -24.44 1.90 13.63
CA GLY A 53 -25.10 1.26 12.52
C GLY A 53 -24.33 1.40 11.21
N SER A 54 -25.10 1.44 10.12
CA SER A 54 -24.60 1.59 8.76
C SER A 54 -25.19 2.82 8.08
N TRP A 55 -24.41 3.44 7.22
CA TRP A 55 -24.82 4.50 6.32
C TRP A 55 -24.79 3.97 4.88
N LEU A 56 -25.99 3.72 4.36
CA LEU A 56 -26.23 3.16 3.04
C LEU A 56 -26.96 4.20 2.17
N PRO A 57 -26.43 4.50 0.96
CA PRO A 57 -27.06 5.44 0.05
C PRO A 57 -28.51 5.09 -0.27
N GLY A 58 -29.42 6.06 -0.15
CA GLY A 58 -30.84 5.87 -0.46
C GLY A 58 -31.65 5.04 0.55
N TYR A 59 -31.00 4.37 1.51
CA TYR A 59 -31.64 3.51 2.51
C TYR A 59 -31.56 4.08 3.94
N THR A 60 -30.43 4.67 4.31
CA THR A 60 -30.27 5.26 5.65
C THR A 60 -31.02 6.59 5.74
N LYS A 61 -32.26 6.56 6.23
CA LYS A 61 -32.93 7.76 6.71
C LYS A 61 -32.32 8.14 8.06
N VAL A 62 -31.61 9.27 8.12
CA VAL A 62 -31.03 9.77 9.38
C VAL A 62 -32.17 10.25 10.29
N HIS A 63 -32.74 9.31 11.04
CA HIS A 63 -33.75 9.53 12.09
C HIS A 63 -33.21 9.04 13.44
N ALA A 64 -31.92 9.23 13.67
CA ALA A 64 -31.33 8.91 14.96
C ALA A 64 -31.89 9.90 16.01
N THR A 65 -32.49 9.34 17.06
CA THR A 65 -33.20 10.11 18.11
C THR A 65 -32.28 10.55 19.24
N ASP A 66 -31.01 10.15 19.20
CA ASP A 66 -29.98 10.40 20.20
C ASP A 66 -29.24 11.74 19.97
N THR A 67 -29.96 12.79 19.55
CA THR A 67 -29.38 14.10 19.21
C THR A 67 -28.70 14.82 20.39
N GLY A 68 -28.91 14.35 21.63
CA GLY A 68 -28.21 14.83 22.82
C GLY A 68 -26.87 14.15 23.10
N ASP A 69 -26.54 13.04 22.40
CA ASP A 69 -25.26 12.35 22.52
C ASP A 69 -24.28 12.90 21.47
N PRO A 70 -23.17 13.57 21.87
CA PRO A 70 -22.20 14.12 20.92
C PRO A 70 -21.49 13.04 20.08
N TYR A 71 -21.56 11.77 20.49
CA TYR A 71 -20.94 10.63 19.81
C TYR A 71 -21.96 9.57 19.37
N GLY A 72 -23.25 9.88 19.48
CA GLY A 72 -24.34 8.99 19.10
C GLY A 72 -24.44 8.73 17.59
N GLN A 73 -25.40 7.89 17.21
CA GLN A 73 -25.74 7.57 15.83
C GLN A 73 -26.10 8.82 15.01
N ALA A 74 -26.75 9.81 15.61
CA ALA A 74 -27.07 11.08 14.95
C ALA A 74 -25.80 11.85 14.55
N ALA A 75 -24.85 12.00 15.47
CA ALA A 75 -23.59 12.69 15.23
C ALA A 75 -22.75 11.96 14.17
N TRP A 76 -22.67 10.63 14.29
CA TRP A 76 -21.97 9.79 13.32
C TRP A 76 -22.57 9.85 11.92
N SER A 77 -23.89 9.70 11.79
CA SER A 77 -24.57 9.74 10.49
C SER A 77 -24.46 11.12 9.84
N SER A 78 -24.41 12.18 10.65
CA SER A 78 -24.21 13.55 10.16
C SER A 78 -22.84 13.76 9.52
N MET A 79 -21.80 13.00 9.93
CA MET A 79 -20.50 13.05 9.25
C MET A 79 -20.62 12.55 7.82
N TRP A 80 -21.35 11.45 7.59
CA TRP A 80 -21.61 10.91 6.25
C TRP A 80 -22.48 11.83 5.40
N LEU A 81 -23.49 12.47 6.00
CA LEU A 81 -24.28 13.48 5.29
C LEU A 81 -23.42 14.68 4.85
N ARG A 82 -22.52 15.17 5.72
CA ARG A 82 -21.58 16.25 5.37
C ARG A 82 -20.52 15.82 4.36
N ALA A 83 -20.13 14.55 4.37
CA ALA A 83 -19.24 14.01 3.37
C ALA A 83 -19.87 13.96 1.98
N ASP A 84 -21.20 14.09 1.85
CA ASP A 84 -21.92 14.33 0.59
C ASP A 84 -21.34 13.56 -0.60
N LEU A 85 -21.42 12.23 -0.53
CA LEU A 85 -20.91 11.35 -1.58
C LEU A 85 -21.91 11.28 -2.73
N HIS A 86 -21.84 12.24 -3.65
CA HIS A 86 -22.62 12.21 -4.91
C HIS A 86 -22.37 10.91 -5.67
N ASN A 87 -23.35 10.39 -6.40
CA ASN A 87 -23.23 9.18 -7.25
C ASN A 87 -22.83 7.88 -6.55
N TYR A 88 -22.76 7.85 -5.21
CA TYR A 88 -22.58 6.61 -4.47
C TYR A 88 -23.90 5.82 -4.48
N THR A 89 -23.94 4.75 -5.29
CA THR A 89 -25.17 3.98 -5.57
C THR A 89 -24.99 2.48 -5.36
N THR A 90 -23.77 2.03 -5.12
CA THR A 90 -23.42 0.61 -5.03
C THR A 90 -23.38 0.12 -3.59
N THR A 91 -23.93 -1.06 -3.35
CA THR A 91 -23.72 -1.80 -2.10
C THR A 91 -22.98 -3.10 -2.40
N GLY A 92 -22.20 -3.58 -1.45
CA GLY A 92 -21.54 -4.87 -1.54
C GLY A 92 -22.49 -6.06 -1.66
N LEU A 93 -21.96 -7.23 -2.04
CA LEU A 93 -22.66 -8.51 -2.04
C LEU A 93 -22.83 -9.06 -0.61
N TYR A 94 -21.86 -8.78 0.25
CA TYR A 94 -21.83 -9.30 1.61
C TYR A 94 -22.08 -8.16 2.61
N SER A 95 -22.74 -8.52 3.71
CA SER A 95 -22.96 -7.65 4.86
C SER A 95 -22.51 -8.29 6.18
N THR A 96 -21.89 -9.46 6.10
CA THR A 96 -21.33 -10.22 7.24
C THR A 96 -20.12 -11.01 6.76
N THR A 97 -19.20 -11.30 7.68
CA THR A 97 -17.98 -12.08 7.39
C THR A 97 -18.32 -13.46 6.82
N VAL A 98 -17.70 -13.79 5.69
CA VAL A 98 -17.92 -15.05 4.97
C VAL A 98 -17.01 -16.14 5.52
N SER A 99 -17.57 -17.33 5.71
CA SER A 99 -16.78 -18.51 6.08
C SER A 99 -15.91 -18.99 4.90
N PRO A 100 -14.62 -19.28 5.11
CA PRO A 100 -13.73 -19.64 4.01
C PRO A 100 -13.97 -21.07 3.52
N THR A 101 -13.93 -21.25 2.20
CA THR A 101 -13.98 -22.57 1.53
C THR A 101 -12.57 -23.16 1.36
N PRO A 102 -12.41 -24.49 1.22
CA PRO A 102 -11.11 -25.10 0.89
C PRO A 102 -10.55 -24.61 -0.44
N VAL A 103 -9.23 -24.41 -0.52
CA VAL A 103 -8.54 -24.11 -1.79
C VAL A 103 -8.31 -25.43 -2.53
N PRO A 104 -8.82 -25.61 -3.76
CA PRO A 104 -8.61 -26.85 -4.52
C PRO A 104 -7.12 -27.08 -4.82
N SER A 105 -6.65 -28.33 -4.73
CA SER A 105 -5.26 -28.66 -5.09
C SER A 105 -4.96 -28.42 -6.58
N SER A 106 -5.97 -28.46 -7.45
CA SER A 106 -5.87 -28.07 -8.86
C SER A 106 -5.46 -26.60 -9.03
N ASP A 107 -5.86 -25.73 -8.11
CA ASP A 107 -5.54 -24.30 -8.16
C ASP A 107 -4.09 -24.03 -7.70
N LEU A 108 -3.43 -25.02 -7.11
CA LEU A 108 -2.07 -24.92 -6.58
C LEU A 108 -1.02 -25.55 -7.51
N VAL A 109 -1.42 -26.03 -8.68
CA VAL A 109 -0.49 -26.58 -9.67
C VAL A 109 0.39 -25.46 -10.24
N LEU A 110 1.71 -25.63 -10.18
CA LEU A 110 2.64 -24.64 -10.71
C LEU A 110 2.49 -24.51 -12.24
N PRO A 111 2.52 -23.28 -12.77
CA PRO A 111 2.57 -23.06 -14.21
C PRO A 111 3.91 -23.52 -14.80
N PRO A 112 4.00 -23.63 -16.14
CA PRO A 112 5.28 -23.78 -16.82
C PRO A 112 6.29 -22.71 -16.38
N SER A 113 7.55 -23.12 -16.21
CA SER A 113 8.65 -22.23 -15.86
C SER A 113 8.90 -21.17 -16.95
N ASP A 114 9.45 -20.02 -16.54
CA ASP A 114 9.93 -19.01 -17.48
C ASP A 114 11.13 -19.52 -18.30
N TYR A 115 11.26 -18.97 -19.52
CA TYR A 115 12.34 -19.30 -20.45
C TYR A 115 13.73 -18.93 -19.93
N PHE A 116 13.81 -17.91 -19.08
CA PHE A 116 15.06 -17.38 -18.54
C PHE A 116 15.01 -17.45 -17.01
N PRO A 117 15.37 -18.60 -16.40
CA PRO A 117 15.45 -18.69 -14.96
C PRO A 117 16.60 -17.81 -14.43
N PRO A 118 16.53 -17.37 -13.17
CA PRO A 118 17.65 -16.71 -12.51
C PRO A 118 18.90 -17.58 -12.55
N THR A 119 20.07 -16.97 -12.77
CA THR A 119 21.34 -17.68 -12.94
C THR A 119 22.29 -17.56 -11.75
N ASP A 120 21.96 -16.74 -10.75
CA ASP A 120 22.74 -16.63 -9.51
C ASP A 120 22.52 -17.85 -8.58
N CYS A 121 23.38 -17.94 -7.56
CA CYS A 121 23.36 -19.01 -6.55
C CYS A 121 23.19 -18.45 -5.13
N TYR A 122 22.59 -17.25 -4.99
CA TYR A 122 22.42 -16.60 -3.70
C TYR A 122 21.17 -17.10 -2.97
N ASN A 123 21.24 -17.10 -1.64
CA ASN A 123 20.11 -17.45 -0.77
C ASN A 123 19.72 -16.25 0.10
N PHE A 124 18.44 -16.07 0.38
CA PHE A 124 18.01 -15.06 1.34
C PHE A 124 18.56 -15.37 2.75
N PRO A 125 18.86 -14.34 3.56
CA PRO A 125 19.09 -14.50 5.00
C PRO A 125 17.94 -15.26 5.67
N ASP A 126 18.23 -16.02 6.73
CA ASP A 126 17.24 -16.83 7.44
C ASP A 126 16.12 -16.00 8.07
N ASP A 127 16.39 -14.72 8.36
CA ASP A 127 15.47 -13.75 8.94
C ASP A 127 14.84 -12.80 7.91
N PHE A 128 15.02 -13.05 6.61
CA PHE A 128 14.46 -12.22 5.54
C PHE A 128 12.93 -12.23 5.57
N VAL A 129 12.32 -11.05 5.70
CA VAL A 129 10.88 -10.87 5.75
C VAL A 129 10.30 -10.90 4.34
N PHE A 130 9.72 -12.01 3.92
CA PHE A 130 9.00 -12.12 2.65
C PHE A 130 7.48 -12.14 2.85
N GLY A 131 6.77 -11.35 2.06
CA GLY A 131 5.32 -11.30 2.15
C GLY A 131 4.64 -10.60 0.99
N VAL A 132 3.36 -10.33 1.20
CA VAL A 132 2.51 -9.60 0.27
C VAL A 132 1.79 -8.48 1.00
N ALA A 133 1.49 -7.40 0.29
CA ALA A 133 0.85 -6.21 0.84
C ALA A 133 -0.53 -5.95 0.22
N GLY A 134 -1.39 -5.32 1.01
CA GLY A 134 -2.59 -4.62 0.58
C GLY A 134 -2.90 -3.48 1.56
N SER A 135 -3.85 -2.62 1.20
CA SER A 135 -4.31 -1.54 2.08
C SER A 135 -5.81 -1.57 2.21
N ALA A 136 -6.31 -1.25 3.41
CA ALA A 136 -7.72 -1.35 3.74
C ALA A 136 -8.61 -0.60 2.75
N ALA A 137 -8.27 0.65 2.43
CA ALA A 137 -9.06 1.45 1.51
C ALA A 137 -9.14 0.90 0.08
N GLN A 138 -8.14 0.12 -0.34
CA GLN A 138 -8.07 -0.43 -1.70
C GLN A 138 -8.72 -1.82 -1.83
N ILE A 139 -8.87 -2.55 -0.72
CA ILE A 139 -9.34 -3.94 -0.72
C ILE A 139 -10.61 -4.20 0.09
N GLU A 140 -10.86 -3.44 1.18
CA GLU A 140 -11.91 -3.77 2.16
C GLU A 140 -13.31 -3.50 1.65
N GLY A 141 -13.55 -2.28 1.13
CA GLY A 141 -14.87 -1.74 0.90
C GLY A 141 -15.59 -1.44 2.21
N ALA A 142 -16.89 -1.73 2.29
CA ALA A 142 -17.70 -1.53 3.51
C ALA A 142 -17.53 -0.13 4.12
N VAL A 143 -17.41 0.90 3.27
CA VAL A 143 -16.89 2.22 3.66
C VAL A 143 -17.79 2.96 4.65
N GLY A 144 -19.10 2.72 4.61
CA GLY A 144 -20.09 3.31 5.52
C GLY A 144 -20.72 2.31 6.49
N LEU A 145 -20.10 1.14 6.71
CA LEU A 145 -20.63 0.10 7.58
C LEU A 145 -19.95 0.09 8.95
N GLU A 146 -20.65 -0.45 9.94
CA GLU A 146 -20.14 -0.76 11.28
C GLU A 146 -19.36 0.39 11.92
N GLY A 147 -19.91 1.60 11.87
CA GLY A 147 -19.34 2.77 12.54
C GLY A 147 -18.10 3.41 11.92
N ARG A 148 -17.64 2.97 10.74
CA ARG A 148 -16.60 3.70 10.02
C ARG A 148 -17.05 5.12 9.70
N SER A 149 -16.21 6.12 9.95
CA SER A 149 -16.43 7.50 9.50
C SER A 149 -15.82 7.77 8.11
N PRO A 150 -16.24 8.83 7.39
CA PRO A 150 -15.68 9.16 6.08
C PRO A 150 -14.18 9.46 6.11
N SER A 151 -13.46 9.07 5.06
CA SER A 151 -12.05 9.40 4.85
C SER A 151 -11.87 10.30 3.63
N LEU A 152 -10.64 10.78 3.43
CA LEU A 152 -10.25 11.52 2.23
C LEU A 152 -10.52 10.75 0.94
N LEU A 153 -10.27 9.44 0.94
CA LEU A 153 -10.25 8.65 -0.29
C LEU A 153 -11.61 8.60 -0.99
N GLU A 154 -12.71 8.63 -0.24
CA GLU A 154 -14.03 8.70 -0.84
C GLU A 154 -14.27 10.02 -1.60
N LYS A 155 -13.56 11.10 -1.25
CA LYS A 155 -13.65 12.41 -1.90
C LYS A 155 -12.64 12.65 -3.02
N LEU A 156 -11.58 11.85 -3.14
CA LEU A 156 -10.60 12.00 -4.22
C LEU A 156 -11.12 11.51 -5.58
N VAL A 157 -12.12 10.63 -5.57
CA VAL A 157 -12.76 10.13 -6.80
C VAL A 157 -13.55 11.27 -7.45
N PRO A 158 -13.25 11.66 -8.70
CA PRO A 158 -14.01 12.71 -9.39
C PRO A 158 -15.49 12.35 -9.51
N ASP A 159 -16.39 13.33 -9.38
CA ASP A 159 -17.84 13.10 -9.45
C ASP A 159 -18.32 12.56 -10.81
N SER A 160 -17.51 12.70 -11.86
CA SER A 160 -17.77 12.14 -13.19
C SER A 160 -17.60 10.63 -13.26
N GLU A 161 -16.93 10.01 -12.28
CA GLU A 161 -16.66 8.58 -12.25
C GLU A 161 -17.65 7.85 -11.33
N PRO A 162 -18.06 6.61 -11.69
CA PRO A 162 -18.82 5.76 -10.78
C PRO A 162 -18.06 5.51 -9.48
N LYS A 163 -18.71 5.82 -8.36
CA LYS A 163 -18.16 5.64 -7.01
C LYS A 163 -18.42 4.22 -6.49
N ASP A 164 -17.65 3.27 -7.03
CA ASP A 164 -17.65 1.87 -6.63
C ASP A 164 -16.69 1.63 -5.44
N TYR A 165 -17.15 2.00 -4.24
CA TYR A 165 -16.42 1.77 -2.99
C TYR A 165 -16.58 0.34 -2.45
N VAL A 166 -17.07 -0.61 -3.26
CA VAL A 166 -17.16 -2.03 -2.87
C VAL A 166 -15.77 -2.67 -2.89
N THR A 167 -14.89 -2.23 -3.79
CA THR A 167 -13.52 -2.72 -3.95
C THR A 167 -13.48 -4.25 -4.15
N ASN A 168 -12.76 -4.98 -3.30
CA ASN A 168 -12.67 -6.45 -3.32
C ASN A 168 -13.51 -7.13 -2.22
N GLU A 169 -14.23 -6.37 -1.40
CA GLU A 169 -14.97 -6.86 -0.23
C GLU A 169 -14.11 -7.68 0.74
N ASN A 170 -12.82 -7.38 0.84
CA ASN A 170 -11.93 -8.06 1.77
C ASN A 170 -12.41 -7.92 3.22
N TYR A 171 -13.13 -6.84 3.58
CA TYR A 171 -13.74 -6.70 4.90
C TYR A 171 -14.63 -7.90 5.29
N PHE A 172 -15.28 -8.53 4.32
CA PHE A 172 -16.09 -9.72 4.54
C PHE A 172 -15.41 -11.01 4.07
N LEU A 173 -14.46 -10.92 3.15
CA LEU A 173 -13.79 -12.07 2.51
C LEU A 173 -12.38 -12.36 3.07
N TYR A 174 -11.88 -11.59 4.05
CA TYR A 174 -10.51 -11.70 4.55
C TYR A 174 -10.13 -13.13 4.97
N LYS A 175 -11.05 -13.90 5.57
CA LYS A 175 -10.79 -15.31 5.93
C LYS A 175 -10.48 -16.18 4.71
N GLN A 176 -11.19 -15.96 3.61
CA GLN A 176 -10.96 -16.68 2.35
C GLN A 176 -9.66 -16.22 1.69
N ASP A 177 -9.38 -14.92 1.72
CA ASP A 177 -8.19 -14.32 1.14
C ASP A 177 -6.91 -14.75 1.89
N ILE A 178 -6.91 -14.73 3.22
CA ILE A 178 -5.84 -15.23 4.10
C ILE A 178 -5.57 -16.71 3.82
N LYS A 179 -6.63 -17.54 3.71
CA LYS A 179 -6.48 -18.97 3.40
C LYS A 179 -5.82 -19.20 2.04
N ARG A 180 -6.12 -18.35 1.04
CA ARG A 180 -5.52 -18.42 -0.29
C ARG A 180 -4.06 -17.99 -0.29
N MET A 181 -3.69 -16.94 0.45
CA MET A 181 -2.30 -16.53 0.62
C MET A 181 -1.48 -17.60 1.34
N ALA A 182 -2.02 -18.15 2.43
CA ALA A 182 -1.36 -19.22 3.17
C ALA A 182 -1.16 -20.48 2.33
N ALA A 183 -2.13 -20.87 1.48
CA ALA A 183 -2.01 -22.01 0.58
C ALA A 183 -0.87 -21.86 -0.45
N MET A 184 -0.53 -20.62 -0.82
CA MET A 184 0.60 -20.34 -1.73
C MET A 184 1.96 -20.44 -1.03
N GLY A 185 2.01 -20.33 0.30
CA GLY A 185 3.26 -20.29 1.06
C GLY A 185 3.73 -18.87 1.42
N VAL A 186 2.82 -17.89 1.46
CA VAL A 186 3.14 -16.55 1.97
C VAL A 186 3.47 -16.63 3.47
N GLU A 187 4.51 -15.95 3.91
CA GLU A 187 4.88 -15.87 5.33
C GLU A 187 4.29 -14.64 6.01
N TYR A 188 4.47 -13.45 5.43
CA TYR A 188 3.96 -12.20 5.99
C TYR A 188 2.78 -11.63 5.18
N TYR A 189 1.71 -11.23 5.86
CA TYR A 189 0.61 -10.47 5.28
C TYR A 189 0.60 -9.05 5.85
N SER A 190 0.88 -8.07 4.99
CA SER A 190 0.82 -6.66 5.32
C SER A 190 -0.53 -6.06 4.95
N PHE A 191 -1.19 -5.42 5.92
CA PHE A 191 -2.46 -4.72 5.75
C PHE A 191 -2.46 -3.41 6.56
N SER A 192 -3.39 -2.50 6.25
CA SER A 192 -3.59 -1.29 7.06
C SER A 192 -4.85 -1.41 7.92
N ILE A 193 -4.87 -0.68 9.03
CA ILE A 193 -6.06 -0.49 9.86
C ILE A 193 -6.53 0.95 9.63
N PRO A 194 -7.76 1.21 9.15
CA PRO A 194 -8.28 2.56 8.99
C PRO A 194 -8.53 3.20 10.34
N TRP A 195 -7.90 4.35 10.56
CA TRP A 195 -8.17 5.21 11.71
C TRP A 195 -9.67 5.50 11.85
N THR A 196 -10.36 5.79 10.74
CA THR A 196 -11.81 6.08 10.72
C THR A 196 -12.69 4.91 11.15
N ARG A 197 -12.20 3.67 11.15
CA ARG A 197 -12.93 2.52 11.72
C ARG A 197 -12.75 2.44 13.22
N ILE A 198 -11.51 2.58 13.71
CA ILE A 198 -11.18 2.40 15.13
C ILE A 198 -11.69 3.55 15.98
N LEU A 199 -11.48 4.80 15.52
CA LEU A 199 -11.81 6.01 16.25
C LEU A 199 -12.62 6.97 15.36
N PRO A 200 -13.94 6.74 15.19
CA PRO A 200 -14.74 7.44 14.18
C PRO A 200 -14.76 8.96 14.33
N PHE A 201 -14.61 9.49 15.55
CA PHE A 201 -14.57 10.92 15.86
C PHE A 201 -13.15 11.49 16.06
N VAL A 202 -12.13 10.67 15.77
CA VAL A 202 -10.67 10.93 15.67
C VAL A 202 -9.94 11.52 16.87
N LEU A 203 -10.59 12.35 17.68
CA LEU A 203 -9.95 13.08 18.75
C LEU A 203 -9.76 12.21 20.01
N PRO A 204 -8.72 12.50 20.82
CA PRO A 204 -8.57 11.87 22.13
C PRO A 204 -9.82 12.04 23.00
N GLY A 205 -10.17 10.99 23.74
CA GLY A 205 -11.35 10.98 24.62
C GLY A 205 -12.69 10.68 23.94
N THR A 206 -12.70 10.51 22.61
CA THR A 206 -13.90 10.03 21.90
C THR A 206 -14.04 8.50 21.99
N PRO A 207 -15.26 7.93 21.87
CA PRO A 207 -15.46 6.49 22.01
C PRO A 207 -14.79 5.68 20.88
N VAL A 208 -14.18 4.56 21.25
CA VAL A 208 -13.61 3.57 20.33
C VAL A 208 -14.71 2.69 19.76
N ASN A 209 -14.61 2.34 18.49
CA ASN A 209 -15.55 1.45 17.82
C ASN A 209 -15.27 -0.02 18.15
N LYS A 210 -16.15 -0.62 18.95
CA LYS A 210 -16.01 -2.02 19.37
C LYS A 210 -16.06 -3.00 18.18
N GLN A 211 -16.88 -2.72 17.16
CA GLN A 211 -17.02 -3.58 15.99
C GLN A 211 -15.71 -3.64 15.18
N ALA A 212 -15.04 -2.49 15.03
CA ALA A 212 -13.73 -2.44 14.38
C ALA A 212 -12.66 -3.16 15.21
N ILE A 213 -12.68 -3.02 16.54
CA ILE A 213 -11.76 -3.75 17.42
C ILE A 213 -11.90 -5.27 17.23
N ASP A 214 -13.15 -5.75 17.25
CA ASP A 214 -13.44 -7.18 17.08
C ASP A 214 -13.05 -7.70 15.68
N HIS A 215 -13.27 -6.88 14.65
CA HIS A 215 -12.90 -7.23 13.27
C HIS A 215 -11.40 -7.46 13.12
N TYR A 216 -10.56 -6.50 13.56
CA TYR A 216 -9.12 -6.62 13.38
C TYR A 216 -8.47 -7.63 14.32
N ASP A 217 -9.05 -7.89 15.51
CA ASP A 217 -8.64 -9.02 16.34
C ASP A 217 -8.88 -10.38 15.64
N ASP A 218 -10.07 -10.59 15.06
CA ASP A 218 -10.39 -11.82 14.30
C ASP A 218 -9.55 -11.94 13.01
N LEU A 219 -9.26 -10.83 12.33
CA LEU A 219 -8.37 -10.81 11.17
C LEU A 219 -6.95 -11.25 11.56
N ILE A 220 -6.35 -10.61 12.57
CA ILE A 220 -5.00 -10.94 13.06
C ILE A 220 -4.93 -12.39 13.52
N ASP A 221 -5.93 -12.84 14.30
CA ASP A 221 -6.03 -14.23 14.73
C ASP A 221 -6.13 -15.19 13.54
N THR A 222 -6.86 -14.82 12.50
CA THR A 222 -7.00 -15.64 11.29
C THR A 222 -5.68 -15.74 10.54
N VAL A 223 -4.88 -14.66 10.46
CA VAL A 223 -3.52 -14.66 9.89
C VAL A 223 -2.63 -15.64 10.65
N LEU A 224 -2.59 -15.54 11.98
CA LEU A 224 -1.78 -16.40 12.84
C LEU A 224 -2.21 -17.87 12.75
N LYS A 225 -3.52 -18.15 12.78
CA LYS A 225 -4.07 -19.51 12.63
C LYS A 225 -3.76 -20.12 11.26
N ALA A 226 -3.56 -19.30 10.23
CA ALA A 226 -3.14 -19.73 8.91
C ALA A 226 -1.62 -19.97 8.79
N GLY A 227 -0.86 -19.77 9.88
CA GLY A 227 0.60 -19.93 9.90
C GLY A 227 1.37 -18.74 9.33
N MET A 228 0.71 -17.61 9.10
CA MET A 228 1.32 -16.38 8.60
C MET A 228 1.54 -15.38 9.74
N LYS A 229 2.31 -14.33 9.48
CA LYS A 229 2.59 -13.23 10.41
C LYS A 229 2.00 -11.92 9.88
N PRO A 230 1.30 -11.13 10.71
CA PRO A 230 0.76 -9.85 10.30
C PRO A 230 1.84 -8.76 10.27
N ILE A 231 1.72 -7.81 9.34
CA ILE A 231 2.38 -6.51 9.36
C ILE A 231 1.27 -5.47 9.29
N VAL A 232 1.31 -4.46 10.18
CA VAL A 232 0.23 -3.47 10.28
C VAL A 232 0.73 -2.07 9.95
N THR A 233 0.09 -1.44 8.97
CA THR A 233 0.25 -0.01 8.67
C THR A 233 -0.86 0.81 9.33
N MET A 234 -0.51 1.85 10.08
CA MET A 234 -1.49 2.65 10.84
C MET A 234 -2.26 3.64 9.97
N LEU A 235 -1.59 4.32 9.01
CA LEU A 235 -2.23 5.25 8.08
C LEU A 235 -1.77 4.98 6.65
N HIS A 236 -2.73 4.70 5.77
CA HIS A 236 -2.47 4.40 4.36
C HIS A 236 -3.40 5.23 3.47
N PHE A 237 -3.14 6.54 3.44
CA PHE A 237 -3.86 7.56 2.64
C PHE A 237 -5.32 7.82 3.02
N ASP A 238 -5.93 6.94 3.81
CA ASP A 238 -7.29 6.99 4.30
C ASP A 238 -7.48 7.90 5.52
N SER A 239 -6.85 9.09 5.46
CA SER A 239 -6.94 10.10 6.51
C SER A 239 -8.39 10.47 6.80
N PRO A 240 -8.77 10.61 8.08
CA PRO A 240 -10.12 11.00 8.44
C PRO A 240 -10.52 12.33 7.82
N LEU A 241 -11.71 12.36 7.20
CA LEU A 241 -12.18 13.54 6.47
C LEU A 241 -12.32 14.77 7.38
N MET A 242 -12.45 14.59 8.70
CA MET A 242 -12.56 15.69 9.67
C MET A 242 -11.35 16.63 9.68
N PHE A 243 -10.14 16.17 9.35
CA PHE A 243 -8.97 17.06 9.25
C PHE A 243 -8.99 17.91 7.98
N ILE A 244 -9.81 17.54 7.00
CA ILE A 244 -9.78 18.08 5.63
C ILE A 244 -11.09 18.83 5.32
N ALA A 245 -12.19 18.53 5.99
CA ALA A 245 -13.50 19.14 5.76
C ALA A 245 -13.53 20.67 6.00
N ALA A 246 -12.52 21.21 6.69
CA ALA A 246 -12.34 22.65 6.88
C ALA A 246 -11.27 23.27 5.92
N ASP A 247 -10.46 22.45 5.25
CA ASP A 247 -9.32 22.87 4.44
C ASP A 247 -9.56 22.57 2.94
N ASN A 248 -9.27 23.55 2.09
CA ASN A 248 -9.65 23.54 0.68
C ASN A 248 -8.99 22.38 -0.11
N MET A 249 -9.75 21.31 -0.37
CA MET A 249 -9.37 20.14 -1.19
C MET A 249 -8.89 20.49 -2.61
N THR A 250 -9.19 21.69 -3.11
CA THR A 250 -8.79 22.15 -4.44
C THR A 250 -7.51 22.98 -4.46
N ARG A 251 -6.89 23.23 -3.28
CA ARG A 251 -5.64 23.97 -3.23
C ARG A 251 -4.49 23.16 -3.80
N HIS A 252 -3.59 23.87 -4.48
CA HIS A 252 -2.31 23.33 -4.87
C HIS A 252 -1.42 23.16 -3.63
N PRO A 253 -0.85 21.97 -3.40
CA PRO A 253 0.10 21.75 -2.31
C PRO A 253 1.42 22.48 -2.55
N ASP A 254 2.08 22.91 -1.49
CA ASP A 254 3.47 23.41 -1.54
C ASP A 254 4.46 22.25 -1.79
N ILE A 255 4.12 21.05 -1.30
CA ILE A 255 4.86 19.79 -1.49
C ILE A 255 3.88 18.61 -1.41
N GLY A 256 4.22 17.51 -2.07
CA GLY A 256 3.35 16.35 -2.17
C GLY A 256 2.32 16.52 -3.28
N TYR A 257 1.29 15.68 -3.28
CA TYR A 257 0.31 15.62 -4.37
C TYR A 257 -1.12 15.90 -3.89
N ASN A 258 -1.44 15.55 -2.64
CA ASN A 258 -2.77 15.65 -2.07
C ASN A 258 -2.75 16.30 -0.68
N ASN A 259 -3.92 16.73 -0.20
CA ASN A 259 -4.12 17.26 1.15
C ASN A 259 -4.79 16.23 2.05
N ALA A 260 -4.03 15.64 2.97
CA ALA A 260 -4.56 14.74 4.00
C ALA A 260 -4.85 15.39 5.36
N GLY A 261 -4.70 16.71 5.48
CA GLY A 261 -4.93 17.42 6.75
C GLY A 261 -3.82 17.23 7.78
N TYR A 262 -2.63 16.76 7.37
CA TYR A 262 -1.49 16.53 8.27
C TYR A 262 -1.03 17.82 8.95
N GLN A 263 -1.24 18.98 8.32
CA GLN A 263 -0.94 20.30 8.86
C GLN A 263 -1.87 20.74 10.00
N ASN A 264 -2.97 20.04 10.25
CA ASN A 264 -3.92 20.41 11.30
C ASN A 264 -3.25 20.37 12.67
N SER A 265 -3.48 21.40 13.50
CA SER A 265 -2.83 21.53 14.81
C SER A 265 -3.15 20.40 15.80
N THR A 266 -4.24 19.66 15.58
CA THR A 266 -4.65 18.53 16.42
C THR A 266 -4.26 17.17 15.82
N PHE A 267 -3.66 17.14 14.62
CA PHE A 267 -3.37 15.90 13.89
C PHE A 267 -2.46 14.96 14.68
N VAL A 268 -1.35 15.49 15.23
CA VAL A 268 -0.35 14.69 15.95
C VAL A 268 -0.97 14.01 17.16
N ASP A 269 -1.62 14.76 18.05
CA ASP A 269 -2.24 14.20 19.26
C ASP A 269 -3.31 13.16 18.94
N ALA A 270 -4.12 13.43 17.90
CA ALA A 270 -5.18 12.55 17.47
C ALA A 270 -4.64 11.25 16.85
N PHE A 271 -3.64 11.34 15.97
CA PHE A 271 -3.01 10.19 15.33
C PHE A 271 -2.26 9.35 16.36
N VAL A 272 -1.51 9.99 17.25
CA VAL A 272 -0.78 9.31 18.33
C VAL A 272 -1.76 8.58 19.25
N ASN A 273 -2.87 9.20 19.63
CA ASN A 273 -3.90 8.53 20.43
C ASN A 273 -4.47 7.29 19.73
N TYR A 274 -4.78 7.39 18.43
CA TYR A 274 -5.20 6.25 17.63
C TYR A 274 -4.15 5.14 17.58
N GLY A 275 -2.88 5.47 17.28
CA GLY A 275 -1.78 4.52 17.25
C GLY A 275 -1.56 3.82 18.59
N LYS A 276 -1.66 4.55 19.71
CA LYS A 276 -1.61 3.98 21.07
C LYS A 276 -2.71 2.96 21.32
N ILE A 277 -3.93 3.23 20.88
CA ILE A 277 -5.07 2.31 21.02
C ILE A 277 -4.79 1.01 20.27
N ILE A 278 -4.45 1.06 18.98
CA ILE A 278 -4.21 -0.16 18.20
C ILE A 278 -2.96 -0.93 18.63
N LEU A 279 -1.91 -0.24 19.09
CA LEU A 279 -0.73 -0.89 19.65
C LEU A 279 -1.10 -1.66 20.93
N ALA A 280 -1.86 -1.04 21.84
CA ALA A 280 -2.28 -1.72 23.07
C ALA A 280 -3.13 -2.96 22.79
N HIS A 281 -4.00 -2.91 21.77
CA HIS A 281 -4.87 -4.03 21.41
C HIS A 281 -4.13 -5.17 20.69
N TYR A 282 -3.16 -4.85 19.82
CA TYR A 282 -2.67 -5.83 18.83
C TYR A 282 -1.17 -6.09 18.86
N ALA A 283 -0.37 -5.23 19.48
CA ALA A 283 1.10 -5.33 19.37
C ALA A 283 1.69 -6.55 20.09
N GLU A 284 0.92 -7.20 20.97
CA GLU A 284 1.28 -8.52 21.50
C GLU A 284 1.47 -9.53 20.35
N LYS A 285 0.61 -9.48 19.33
CA LYS A 285 0.51 -10.45 18.23
C LYS A 285 1.24 -10.02 16.96
N VAL A 286 1.52 -8.72 16.80
CA VAL A 286 2.02 -8.14 15.55
C VAL A 286 3.53 -7.85 15.64
N PRO A 287 4.37 -8.52 14.82
CA PRO A 287 5.83 -8.34 14.84
C PRO A 287 6.34 -7.05 14.24
N ILE A 288 5.65 -6.47 13.25
CA ILE A 288 6.14 -5.33 12.47
C ILE A 288 5.02 -4.32 12.28
N TRP A 289 5.32 -3.07 12.62
CA TRP A 289 4.42 -1.93 12.54
C TRP A 289 5.00 -0.86 11.61
N VAL A 290 4.12 -0.25 10.82
CA VAL A 290 4.43 0.92 10.00
C VAL A 290 3.51 2.06 10.42
N THR A 291 4.06 3.21 10.78
CA THR A 291 3.23 4.35 11.17
C THR A 291 2.53 4.99 9.97
N PHE A 292 3.29 5.34 8.93
CA PHE A 292 2.77 6.02 7.74
C PHE A 292 3.22 5.29 6.48
N ASN A 293 2.29 5.14 5.53
CA ASN A 293 2.58 4.79 4.15
C ASN A 293 2.83 6.07 3.35
N GLU A 294 3.97 6.16 2.67
CA GLU A 294 4.30 7.18 1.66
C GLU A 294 3.81 8.60 2.01
N PRO A 295 4.18 9.15 3.19
CA PRO A 295 3.55 10.35 3.74
C PRO A 295 3.73 11.59 2.85
N LEU A 296 4.79 11.64 2.04
CA LEU A 296 5.05 12.75 1.13
C LEU A 296 3.90 12.97 0.15
N LEU A 297 3.23 11.89 -0.29
CA LEU A 297 2.13 12.01 -1.25
C LEU A 297 0.97 12.86 -0.73
N TYR A 298 0.87 13.03 0.59
CA TYR A 298 -0.27 13.61 1.28
C TYR A 298 0.07 14.74 2.26
N ALA A 299 1.35 15.10 2.40
CA ALA A 299 1.82 16.07 3.40
C ALA A 299 1.40 17.52 3.15
N PHE A 300 0.93 17.87 1.95
CA PHE A 300 0.43 19.19 1.50
C PHE A 300 1.41 20.38 1.60
N ASN A 301 2.10 20.53 2.72
CA ASN A 301 3.05 21.60 3.02
C ASN A 301 4.10 21.12 4.04
N PHE A 302 5.03 22.01 4.41
CA PHE A 302 6.07 21.69 5.39
C PHE A 302 5.52 21.32 6.77
N GLN A 303 4.45 21.98 7.25
CA GLN A 303 3.89 21.66 8.57
C GLN A 303 3.34 20.24 8.62
N GLY A 304 2.74 19.74 7.54
CA GLY A 304 2.30 18.35 7.45
C GLY A 304 3.47 17.36 7.51
N VAL A 305 4.58 17.67 6.83
CA VAL A 305 5.83 16.90 6.94
C VAL A 305 6.33 16.88 8.40
N ASP A 306 6.44 18.05 9.02
CA ASP A 306 6.92 18.22 10.41
C ASP A 306 6.05 17.42 11.39
N ASN A 307 4.72 17.47 11.22
CA ASN A 307 3.78 16.73 12.04
C ASN A 307 3.91 15.21 11.88
N VAL A 308 4.14 14.71 10.66
CA VAL A 308 4.39 13.27 10.43
C VAL A 308 5.65 12.81 11.16
N VAL A 309 6.74 13.57 11.09
CA VAL A 309 8.01 13.25 11.78
C VAL A 309 7.78 13.16 13.30
N HIS A 310 7.12 14.16 13.89
CA HIS A 310 6.83 14.17 15.32
C HIS A 310 5.87 13.05 15.75
N ALA A 311 4.82 12.80 14.96
CA ALA A 311 3.85 11.75 15.23
C ALA A 311 4.48 10.35 15.17
N HIS A 312 5.37 10.11 14.19
CA HIS A 312 6.15 8.88 14.09
C HIS A 312 7.02 8.65 15.33
N ALA A 313 7.82 9.64 15.71
CA ALA A 313 8.69 9.57 16.88
C ALA A 313 7.90 9.29 18.18
N GLN A 314 6.76 9.96 18.39
CA GLN A 314 5.93 9.73 19.58
C GLN A 314 5.35 8.32 19.65
N ILE A 315 4.98 7.73 18.50
CA ILE A 315 4.53 6.35 18.42
C ILE A 315 5.68 5.37 18.68
N TYR A 316 6.88 5.63 18.15
CA TYR A 316 8.08 4.83 18.42
C TYR A 316 8.39 4.76 19.91
N HIS A 317 8.46 5.91 20.59
CA HIS A 317 8.73 5.98 22.03
C HIS A 317 7.62 5.34 22.86
N PHE A 318 6.36 5.48 22.45
CA PHE A 318 5.29 4.78 23.14
C PHE A 318 5.45 3.25 23.05
N TYR A 319 5.80 2.74 21.87
CA TYR A 319 5.95 1.30 21.68
C TYR A 319 7.17 0.74 22.41
N HIS A 320 8.35 1.33 22.26
CA HIS A 320 9.58 0.78 22.84
C HIS A 320 9.82 1.19 24.29
N ASP A 321 9.58 2.44 24.65
CA ASP A 321 9.98 2.95 25.97
C ASP A 321 8.88 2.83 27.01
N ILE A 322 7.61 2.94 26.59
CA ILE A 322 6.45 2.90 27.51
C ILE A 322 5.84 1.50 27.56
N MET A 323 5.61 0.87 26.40
CA MET A 323 5.07 -0.48 26.32
C MET A 323 6.14 -1.57 26.41
N GLU A 324 7.44 -1.23 26.34
CA GLU A 324 8.54 -2.22 26.31
C GLU A 324 8.38 -3.25 25.18
N GLY A 325 7.87 -2.81 24.03
CA GLY A 325 7.69 -3.61 22.82
C GLY A 325 9.02 -4.11 22.24
N THR A 326 9.03 -5.36 21.77
CA THR A 326 10.18 -6.07 21.22
C THR A 326 10.05 -6.40 19.72
N GLY A 327 8.91 -6.09 19.13
CA GLY A 327 8.71 -6.09 17.68
C GLY A 327 9.44 -4.91 17.02
N LYS A 328 9.16 -4.67 15.75
CA LYS A 328 9.77 -3.59 14.97
C LYS A 328 8.74 -2.52 14.62
N ILE A 329 9.13 -1.26 14.69
CA ILE A 329 8.32 -0.15 14.21
C ILE A 329 9.13 0.76 13.28
N GLY A 330 8.51 1.15 12.17
CA GLY A 330 9.14 1.98 11.17
C GLY A 330 8.16 2.81 10.36
N ILE A 331 8.68 3.40 9.30
CA ILE A 331 7.93 4.27 8.38
C ILE A 331 8.31 3.88 6.94
N LYS A 332 7.33 3.93 6.03
CA LYS A 332 7.55 3.59 4.62
C LYS A 332 7.43 4.83 3.74
N PHE A 333 8.34 4.99 2.79
CA PHE A 333 8.38 6.13 1.88
C PHE A 333 8.10 5.72 0.44
N ASN A 334 7.51 6.63 -0.35
CA ASN A 334 7.55 6.56 -1.80
C ASN A 334 8.84 7.22 -2.28
N ASP A 335 9.44 6.70 -3.35
CA ASP A 335 10.46 7.40 -4.09
C ASP A 335 10.72 6.69 -5.42
N ASN A 336 10.73 7.47 -6.50
CA ASN A 336 11.17 6.98 -7.81
C ASN A 336 12.64 7.37 -7.99
N PHE A 337 13.55 6.65 -7.33
CA PHE A 337 14.98 6.98 -7.19
C PHE A 337 15.53 7.91 -8.30
N GLY A 338 15.90 9.13 -7.91
CA GLY A 338 16.38 10.16 -8.82
C GLY A 338 17.80 9.88 -9.29
N VAL A 339 17.95 9.48 -10.56
CA VAL A 339 19.26 9.25 -11.18
C VAL A 339 19.66 10.39 -12.11
N PRO A 340 20.92 10.85 -12.08
CA PRO A 340 21.36 11.96 -12.92
C PRO A 340 21.31 11.56 -14.41
N LYS A 341 20.73 12.41 -15.26
CA LYS A 341 20.71 12.18 -16.73
C LYS A 341 22.11 12.06 -17.33
N ASP A 342 23.06 12.81 -16.78
CA ASP A 342 24.49 12.69 -17.08
C ASP A 342 25.27 12.59 -15.74
N PRO A 343 25.76 11.40 -15.36
CA PRO A 343 26.49 11.21 -14.11
C PRO A 343 27.88 11.86 -14.10
N HIS A 344 28.39 12.32 -15.25
CA HIS A 344 29.67 13.04 -15.34
C HIS A 344 29.51 14.55 -15.27
N ASN A 345 28.27 15.05 -15.22
CA ASN A 345 27.97 16.47 -15.13
C ASN A 345 27.53 16.85 -13.70
N ALA A 346 28.29 17.75 -13.07
CA ALA A 346 28.05 18.19 -11.70
C ALA A 346 26.65 18.81 -11.48
N SER A 347 26.08 19.50 -12.47
CA SER A 347 24.74 20.09 -12.31
C SER A 347 23.65 19.02 -12.29
N HIS A 348 23.81 17.94 -13.06
CA HIS A 348 22.89 16.80 -13.05
C HIS A 348 22.98 16.00 -11.75
N LEU A 349 24.20 15.82 -11.22
CA LEU A 349 24.40 15.25 -9.89
C LEU A 349 23.72 16.09 -8.80
N GLN A 350 23.88 17.42 -8.86
CA GLN A 350 23.20 18.33 -7.94
C GLN A 350 21.67 18.24 -8.04
N ALA A 351 21.13 18.13 -9.27
CA ALA A 351 19.71 17.98 -9.50
C ALA A 351 19.18 16.66 -8.92
N ALA A 352 19.87 15.53 -9.14
CA ALA A 352 19.53 14.24 -8.56
C ALA A 352 19.57 14.27 -7.01
N ASN A 353 20.60 14.87 -6.41
CA ASN A 353 20.68 15.05 -4.96
C ASN A 353 19.51 15.89 -4.42
N ARG A 354 19.18 17.00 -5.09
CA ARG A 354 18.04 17.84 -4.69
C ARG A 354 16.72 17.08 -4.77
N PHE A 355 16.53 16.25 -5.79
CA PHE A 355 15.35 15.39 -5.90
C PHE A 355 15.25 14.44 -4.69
N GLN A 356 16.33 13.75 -4.34
CA GLN A 356 16.35 12.85 -3.17
C GLN A 356 16.13 13.60 -1.85
N GLU A 357 16.70 14.79 -1.68
CA GLU A 357 16.44 15.64 -0.50
C GLU A 357 14.96 16.01 -0.37
N MET A 358 14.30 16.27 -1.51
CA MET A 358 12.88 16.63 -1.56
C MET A 358 11.92 15.43 -1.52
N GLN A 359 12.37 14.23 -1.86
CA GLN A 359 11.57 12.99 -1.71
C GLN A 359 11.69 12.42 -0.30
N LEU A 360 12.92 12.25 0.18
CA LEU A 360 13.20 11.51 1.42
C LEU A 360 13.76 12.39 2.53
N GLY A 361 14.64 13.34 2.19
CA GLY A 361 15.43 14.08 3.18
C GLY A 361 14.60 14.81 4.23
N PHE A 362 13.41 15.29 3.86
CA PHE A 362 12.39 15.86 4.74
C PHE A 362 12.08 15.00 5.97
N PHE A 363 11.97 13.69 5.79
CA PHE A 363 11.63 12.76 6.87
C PHE A 363 12.88 12.05 7.40
N ALA A 364 13.71 11.60 6.46
CA ALA A 364 14.76 10.65 6.76
C ALA A 364 15.95 11.24 7.52
N ASN A 365 16.30 12.51 7.26
CA ASN A 365 17.44 13.13 7.96
C ASN A 365 17.20 13.23 9.48
N PRO A 366 16.06 13.74 9.97
CA PRO A 366 15.75 13.69 11.39
C PRO A 366 15.65 12.28 11.94
N ILE A 367 14.84 11.41 11.30
CA ILE A 367 14.45 10.10 11.84
C ILE A 367 15.66 9.16 11.96
N PHE A 368 16.49 9.05 10.91
CA PHE A 368 17.54 8.03 10.87
C PHE A 368 18.93 8.56 11.23
N LEU A 369 19.17 9.87 11.09
CA LEU A 369 20.50 10.46 11.27
C LEU A 369 20.58 11.46 12.42
N GLY A 370 19.45 11.86 13.02
CA GLY A 370 19.41 12.92 14.02
C GLY A 370 19.88 14.26 13.47
N LYS A 371 19.73 14.46 12.15
CA LYS A 371 20.19 15.66 11.43
C LYS A 371 19.02 16.58 11.13
N GLN A 372 19.36 17.83 10.84
CA GLN A 372 18.37 18.80 10.39
C GLN A 372 17.69 18.37 9.09
N TYR A 373 16.48 18.93 8.87
CA TYR A 373 15.89 18.98 7.54
C TYR A 373 16.93 19.52 6.53
N PRO A 374 16.94 19.03 5.27
CA PRO A 374 17.91 19.49 4.29
C PRO A 374 17.92 21.02 4.16
N GLU A 375 19.10 21.62 3.96
CA GLU A 375 19.20 23.07 3.82
C GLU A 375 18.41 23.58 2.59
N SER A 376 18.38 22.78 1.52
CA SER A 376 17.57 23.02 0.33
C SER A 376 16.08 23.14 0.64
N VAL A 377 15.58 22.31 1.56
CA VAL A 377 14.21 22.34 2.07
C VAL A 377 13.97 23.62 2.87
N LEU A 378 14.81 23.87 3.89
CA LEU A 378 14.65 25.00 4.80
C LEU A 378 14.64 26.36 4.07
N LYS A 379 15.37 26.44 2.95
CA LYS A 379 15.42 27.65 2.11
C LYS A 379 14.29 27.76 1.08
N THR A 380 13.73 26.65 0.61
CA THR A 380 12.74 26.64 -0.48
C THR A 380 11.30 26.66 0.05
N MET A 381 11.03 25.90 1.10
CA MET A 381 9.67 25.55 1.49
C MET A 381 9.01 26.64 2.36
N PRO A 382 7.80 27.11 2.01
CA PRO A 382 7.06 28.04 2.85
C PRO A 382 6.82 27.48 4.25
N GLY A 383 7.05 28.29 5.28
CA GLY A 383 6.86 27.90 6.68
C GLY A 383 7.89 26.90 7.21
N ALA A 384 8.92 26.54 6.43
CA ALA A 384 9.98 25.67 6.90
C ALA A 384 10.75 26.31 8.06
N ARG A 385 10.95 25.52 9.12
CA ARG A 385 11.72 25.90 10.30
C ARG A 385 12.73 24.81 10.65
N PRO A 386 13.89 25.16 11.23
CA PRO A 386 14.77 24.16 11.79
C PRO A 386 14.16 23.53 13.04
N LEU A 387 14.47 22.26 13.29
CA LEU A 387 14.24 21.63 14.59
C LEU A 387 15.27 22.13 15.60
N ASN A 388 14.83 22.33 16.84
CA ASN A 388 15.70 22.62 17.96
C ASN A 388 16.43 21.35 18.44
N ARG A 389 17.35 21.52 19.39
CA ARG A 389 18.17 20.43 19.92
C ARG A 389 17.34 19.31 20.55
N THR A 390 16.34 19.65 21.35
CA THR A 390 15.46 18.68 22.02
C THR A 390 14.63 17.89 21.02
N GLU A 391 14.10 18.56 19.98
CA GLU A 391 13.37 17.89 18.90
C GLU A 391 14.27 16.90 18.15
N LEU A 392 15.49 17.30 17.77
CA LEU A 392 16.44 16.40 17.10
C LEU A 392 16.82 15.20 17.97
N GLU A 393 17.11 15.42 19.25
CA GLU A 393 17.45 14.35 20.20
C GLU A 393 16.27 13.38 20.40
N TYR A 394 15.03 13.87 20.40
CA TYR A 394 13.82 13.04 20.51
C TYR A 394 13.51 12.26 19.23
N ILE A 395 13.74 12.83 18.05
CA ILE A 395 13.38 12.19 16.78
C ILE A 395 14.46 11.19 16.32
N ASN A 396 15.72 11.41 16.69
CA ASN A 396 16.83 10.60 16.22
C ASN A 396 16.71 9.12 16.60
N GLY A 397 16.83 8.25 15.60
CA GLY A 397 16.85 6.79 15.79
C GLY A 397 15.47 6.19 16.08
N THR A 398 14.37 6.91 15.80
CA THR A 398 13.01 6.47 16.08
C THR A 398 12.44 5.53 15.01
N SER A 399 13.27 4.66 14.43
CA SER A 399 12.84 3.73 13.39
C SER A 399 13.76 2.51 13.28
N ASP A 400 13.20 1.31 13.36
CA ASP A 400 13.98 0.05 13.34
C ASP A 400 14.37 -0.41 11.93
N PHE A 401 13.71 0.14 10.91
CA PHE A 401 13.95 -0.15 9.51
C PHE A 401 13.60 1.07 8.65
N PHE A 402 14.28 1.21 7.51
CA PHE A 402 13.95 2.18 6.49
C PHE A 402 13.00 1.53 5.49
N GLY A 403 11.69 1.80 5.61
CA GLY A 403 10.70 1.30 4.66
C GLY A 403 10.74 2.11 3.37
N ILE A 404 10.80 1.43 2.23
CA ILE A 404 10.78 2.07 0.92
C ILE A 404 9.90 1.28 -0.05
N ASP A 405 9.18 2.00 -0.89
CA ASP A 405 8.29 1.47 -1.92
C ASP A 405 8.84 1.78 -3.35
N PRO A 406 9.93 1.10 -3.77
CA PRO A 406 10.73 1.47 -4.93
C PRO A 406 10.21 0.82 -6.21
N TYR A 407 9.09 1.32 -6.73
CA TYR A 407 8.48 0.73 -7.93
C TYR A 407 9.36 0.89 -9.18
N THR A 408 10.00 2.05 -9.36
CA THR A 408 10.78 2.43 -10.54
C THR A 408 11.84 3.49 -10.19
N ALA A 409 12.65 3.90 -11.16
CA ALA A 409 13.53 5.08 -11.07
C ALA A 409 12.98 6.27 -11.90
N THR A 410 13.52 7.46 -11.68
CA THR A 410 13.30 8.64 -12.53
C THR A 410 14.61 9.27 -12.94
N VAL A 411 14.70 9.76 -14.19
CA VAL A 411 15.89 10.46 -14.69
C VAL A 411 15.76 11.94 -14.39
N VAL A 412 16.76 12.51 -13.73
CA VAL A 412 16.74 13.88 -13.23
C VAL A 412 17.77 14.74 -13.97
N SER A 413 17.37 15.94 -14.36
CA SER A 413 18.27 16.97 -14.90
C SER A 413 17.93 18.36 -14.32
N PRO A 414 18.85 19.33 -14.38
CA PRO A 414 18.57 20.69 -13.89
C PRO A 414 17.38 21.31 -14.63
N ALA A 415 16.60 22.15 -13.94
CA ALA A 415 15.63 23.02 -14.60
C ALA A 415 16.33 23.97 -15.58
N ASP A 416 15.66 24.31 -16.69
CA ASP A 416 16.24 25.15 -17.76
C ASP A 416 16.59 26.56 -17.25
N GLU A 417 15.75 27.15 -16.39
CA GLU A 417 16.04 28.42 -15.72
C GLU A 417 17.07 28.32 -14.57
N GLY A 418 17.50 27.10 -14.22
CA GLY A 418 18.34 26.81 -13.07
C GLY A 418 17.58 26.73 -11.74
N ILE A 419 18.12 25.93 -10.81
CA ILE A 419 17.50 25.65 -9.49
C ILE A 419 17.21 26.95 -8.73
N GLU A 420 18.19 27.85 -8.62
CA GLU A 420 18.04 29.07 -7.82
C GLU A 420 16.91 29.98 -8.32
N SER A 421 16.82 30.14 -9.65
CA SER A 421 15.76 30.95 -10.28
C SER A 421 14.38 30.33 -10.05
N CYS A 422 14.27 29.02 -10.26
CA CYS A 422 13.03 28.28 -10.02
C CYS A 422 12.58 28.40 -8.55
N THR A 423 13.49 28.26 -7.57
CA THR A 423 13.12 28.29 -6.15
C THR A 423 12.57 29.63 -5.67
N LYS A 424 12.86 30.73 -6.38
CA LYS A 424 12.32 32.06 -6.08
C LYS A 424 10.92 32.28 -6.67
N ASN A 425 10.48 31.42 -7.59
CA ASN A 425 9.19 31.51 -8.26
C ASN A 425 8.16 30.55 -7.62
N HIS A 426 7.44 31.06 -6.62
CA HIS A 426 6.38 30.33 -5.90
C HIS A 426 5.01 30.43 -6.60
N SER A 427 4.97 30.79 -7.89
CA SER A 427 3.73 30.84 -8.64
C SER A 427 3.13 29.44 -8.77
N ALA A 428 1.80 29.32 -8.65
CA ALA A 428 1.08 28.07 -8.93
C ALA A 428 1.29 27.56 -10.38
N SER A 429 1.76 28.41 -11.30
CA SER A 429 2.12 28.02 -12.66
C SER A 429 3.50 27.36 -12.78
N ASN A 430 4.34 27.42 -11.74
CA ASN A 430 5.66 26.78 -11.73
C ASN A 430 5.51 25.30 -11.35
N SER A 431 5.39 24.43 -12.34
CA SER A 431 5.22 22.99 -12.12
C SER A 431 6.47 22.27 -11.60
N LEU A 432 7.63 22.93 -11.62
CA LEU A 432 8.88 22.34 -11.10
C LEU A 432 9.04 22.64 -9.60
N PHE A 433 8.45 23.71 -9.08
CA PHE A 433 8.48 23.99 -7.64
C PHE A 433 7.79 22.86 -6.84
N PRO A 434 8.33 22.43 -5.69
CA PRO A 434 9.55 22.88 -5.04
C PRO A 434 10.82 22.11 -5.45
N TYR A 435 10.68 21.03 -6.23
CA TYR A 435 11.79 20.18 -6.66
C TYR A 435 12.82 20.94 -7.50
N CYS A 436 12.36 21.84 -8.37
CA CYS A 436 13.15 22.66 -9.28
C CYS A 436 14.15 21.85 -10.13
N VAL A 437 13.70 20.67 -10.58
CA VAL A 437 14.45 19.77 -11.47
C VAL A 437 13.50 19.15 -12.48
N ASN A 438 14.03 18.87 -13.66
CA ASN A 438 13.33 18.12 -14.70
C ASN A 438 13.33 16.63 -14.36
N GLN A 439 12.19 15.98 -14.53
CA GLN A 439 12.02 14.53 -14.34
C GLN A 439 11.59 13.89 -15.64
N GLU A 440 12.29 12.83 -16.05
CA GLU A 440 12.09 12.15 -17.32
C GLU A 440 12.17 10.63 -17.15
N THR A 441 11.67 9.91 -18.15
CA THR A 441 11.78 8.44 -18.21
C THR A 441 12.77 7.98 -19.29
N LYS A 442 13.56 8.92 -19.83
CA LYS A 442 14.53 8.67 -20.89
C LYS A 442 15.94 8.95 -20.43
N ASN A 443 16.88 8.09 -20.84
CA ASN A 443 18.30 8.30 -20.63
C ASN A 443 18.89 9.37 -21.57
N THR A 444 20.19 9.64 -21.44
CA THR A 444 20.91 10.64 -22.27
C THR A 444 20.85 10.37 -23.78
N PHE A 445 20.60 9.12 -24.19
CA PHE A 445 20.48 8.71 -25.60
C PHE A 445 19.04 8.71 -26.11
N GLY A 446 18.07 9.14 -25.29
CA GLY A 446 16.65 9.21 -25.66
C GLY A 446 15.88 7.89 -25.57
N TRP A 447 16.49 6.82 -25.06
CA TRP A 447 15.82 5.55 -24.79
C TRP A 447 15.11 5.56 -23.44
N ASN A 448 13.97 4.89 -23.34
CA ASN A 448 13.31 4.70 -22.04
C ASN A 448 14.21 3.90 -21.08
N ILE A 449 14.11 4.20 -19.78
CA ILE A 449 14.90 3.55 -18.73
C ILE A 449 14.54 2.09 -18.47
N GLY A 450 13.44 1.60 -19.03
CA GLY A 450 13.00 0.22 -18.91
C GLY A 450 11.78 -0.09 -19.77
N TYR A 451 11.21 -1.27 -19.56
CA TYR A 451 9.93 -1.66 -20.16
C TYR A 451 8.77 -1.08 -19.34
N ARG A 452 7.88 -0.30 -19.97
CA ARG A 452 6.78 0.39 -19.30
C ARG A 452 5.59 -0.54 -19.02
N SER A 453 5.01 -0.38 -17.84
CA SER A 453 3.77 -1.03 -17.40
C SER A 453 2.50 -0.34 -17.94
N ALA A 454 1.32 -0.78 -17.47
CA ALA A 454 0.05 -0.07 -17.66
C ALA A 454 0.02 1.31 -16.97
N SER A 455 0.85 1.51 -15.93
CA SER A 455 0.93 2.75 -15.15
C SER A 455 2.29 3.44 -15.33
N TYR A 456 2.72 4.23 -14.36
CA TYR A 456 4.00 4.95 -14.35
C TYR A 456 5.23 4.03 -14.19
N VAL A 457 5.04 2.78 -13.75
CA VAL A 457 6.12 1.85 -13.39
C VAL A 457 6.87 1.34 -14.62
N TYR A 458 8.20 1.27 -14.53
CA TYR A 458 9.09 0.63 -15.49
C TYR A 458 9.87 -0.52 -14.83
N ILE A 459 10.25 -1.54 -15.61
CA ILE A 459 11.17 -2.58 -15.13
C ILE A 459 12.60 -2.02 -15.11
N THR A 460 13.09 -1.63 -13.93
CA THR A 460 14.37 -0.90 -13.73
C THR A 460 15.32 -1.54 -12.71
N PRO A 461 15.66 -2.85 -12.81
CA PRO A 461 16.41 -3.58 -11.78
C PRO A 461 17.79 -2.97 -11.48
N THR A 462 18.54 -2.53 -12.49
CA THR A 462 19.88 -1.94 -12.27
C THR A 462 19.81 -0.68 -11.41
N TYR A 463 18.84 0.19 -11.67
CA TYR A 463 18.65 1.41 -10.86
C TYR A 463 18.17 1.08 -9.45
N PHE A 464 17.38 0.00 -9.30
CA PHE A 464 16.91 -0.45 -8.01
C PHE A 464 18.06 -0.94 -7.09
N ARG A 465 19.04 -1.69 -7.63
CA ARG A 465 20.24 -2.09 -6.85
C ARG A 465 21.02 -0.88 -6.33
N GLU A 466 21.28 0.10 -7.20
CA GLU A 466 21.93 1.36 -6.84
C GLU A 466 21.14 2.12 -5.76
N TYR A 467 19.81 2.04 -5.82
CA TYR A 467 18.97 2.69 -4.84
C TYR A 467 19.10 2.05 -3.45
N LEU A 468 19.04 0.71 -3.37
CA LEU A 468 19.26 -0.02 -2.14
C LEU A 468 20.64 0.31 -1.53
N PHE A 469 21.67 0.39 -2.37
CA PHE A 469 23.01 0.81 -1.96
C PHE A 469 23.02 2.25 -1.41
N TYR A 470 22.36 3.20 -2.08
CA TYR A 470 22.24 4.58 -1.62
C TYR A 470 21.56 4.66 -0.24
N LEU A 471 20.42 4.01 -0.06
CA LEU A 471 19.65 4.04 1.18
C LEU A 471 20.48 3.50 2.35
N TRP A 472 21.07 2.32 2.18
CA TRP A 472 21.90 1.72 3.23
C TRP A 472 23.16 2.53 3.53
N ASN A 473 23.82 3.08 2.52
CA ASN A 473 25.02 3.87 2.75
C ASN A 473 24.77 5.25 3.33
N THR A 474 23.59 5.81 3.08
CA THR A 474 23.22 7.13 3.60
C THR A 474 22.68 7.03 5.01
N PHE A 475 21.72 6.14 5.26
CA PHE A 475 20.94 6.10 6.50
C PHE A 475 21.42 5.04 7.49
N LYS A 476 22.16 4.02 7.03
CA LYS A 476 22.72 2.94 7.88
C LYS A 476 21.68 2.20 8.73
N THR A 477 20.45 2.17 8.24
CA THR A 477 19.30 1.45 8.81
C THR A 477 18.88 0.33 7.85
N PRO A 478 18.50 -0.88 8.34
CA PRO A 478 18.08 -1.97 7.47
C PRO A 478 16.99 -1.53 6.51
N VAL A 479 17.17 -1.78 5.21
CA VAL A 479 16.24 -1.37 4.16
C VAL A 479 15.14 -2.42 4.04
N PHE A 480 13.88 -2.02 4.20
CA PHE A 480 12.74 -2.89 3.98
C PHE A 480 12.04 -2.48 2.69
N VAL A 481 12.07 -3.34 1.66
CA VAL A 481 11.37 -3.12 0.37
C VAL A 481 9.90 -3.40 0.61
N SER A 482 9.21 -2.40 1.11
CA SER A 482 7.94 -2.57 1.77
C SER A 482 6.74 -2.56 0.83
N GLU A 483 6.96 -2.20 -0.43
CA GLU A 483 6.11 -2.47 -1.60
C GLU A 483 6.95 -2.48 -2.88
N PHE A 484 6.64 -3.42 -3.77
CA PHE A 484 7.05 -3.38 -5.17
C PHE A 484 6.08 -4.21 -6.02
N GLY A 485 5.80 -3.75 -7.24
CA GLY A 485 4.73 -4.32 -8.05
C GLY A 485 4.71 -3.83 -9.49
N PHE A 486 4.00 -4.54 -10.35
CA PHE A 486 4.02 -4.26 -11.79
C PHE A 486 2.67 -4.53 -12.46
N PRO A 487 1.92 -3.50 -12.89
CA PRO A 487 0.66 -3.71 -13.57
C PRO A 487 0.89 -3.96 -15.06
N VAL A 488 0.64 -5.19 -15.52
CA VAL A 488 0.93 -5.58 -16.90
C VAL A 488 0.12 -4.74 -17.89
N TYR A 489 0.78 -4.22 -18.93
CA TYR A 489 0.15 -3.39 -19.95
C TYR A 489 -1.03 -4.12 -20.61
N GLY A 490 -2.21 -3.48 -20.57
CA GLY A 490 -3.44 -4.00 -21.17
C GLY A 490 -3.96 -5.30 -20.55
N GLU A 491 -3.54 -5.67 -19.33
CA GLU A 491 -3.98 -6.94 -18.72
C GLU A 491 -5.51 -7.00 -18.57
N ALA A 492 -6.13 -5.89 -18.15
CA ALA A 492 -7.57 -5.83 -17.92
C ALA A 492 -8.45 -6.14 -19.15
N THR A 493 -7.89 -6.02 -20.36
CA THR A 493 -8.62 -6.25 -21.61
C THR A 493 -8.39 -7.64 -22.22
N LYS A 494 -7.51 -8.46 -21.62
CA LYS A 494 -7.20 -9.80 -22.10
C LYS A 494 -8.26 -10.82 -21.66
N GLU A 495 -8.28 -11.97 -22.31
CA GLU A 495 -9.04 -13.13 -21.80
C GLU A 495 -8.47 -13.62 -20.47
N LEU A 496 -9.32 -14.26 -19.65
CA LEU A 496 -8.92 -14.68 -18.30
C LEU A 496 -7.65 -15.54 -18.33
N SER A 497 -7.54 -16.50 -19.26
CA SER A 497 -6.35 -17.36 -19.36
C SER A 497 -5.05 -16.58 -19.54
N ASP A 498 -5.10 -15.48 -20.30
CA ASP A 498 -3.94 -14.63 -20.58
C ASP A 498 -3.66 -13.65 -19.44
N GLN A 499 -4.67 -13.26 -18.67
CA GLN A 499 -4.49 -12.53 -17.41
C GLN A 499 -3.82 -13.39 -16.34
N LEU A 500 -4.13 -14.69 -16.31
CA LEU A 500 -3.51 -15.62 -15.35
C LEU A 500 -2.08 -15.99 -15.75
N PHE A 501 -1.68 -15.84 -17.02
CA PHE A 501 -0.33 -16.12 -17.52
C PHE A 501 0.50 -14.83 -17.69
N ASP A 502 0.56 -14.03 -16.63
CA ASP A 502 1.14 -12.68 -16.54
C ASP A 502 2.68 -12.64 -16.48
N SER A 503 3.34 -13.21 -17.50
CA SER A 503 4.81 -13.31 -17.54
C SER A 503 5.57 -11.99 -17.34
N PRO A 504 5.14 -10.82 -17.85
CA PRO A 504 5.88 -9.57 -17.60
C PRO A 504 5.95 -9.18 -16.12
N ARG A 505 4.92 -9.50 -15.31
CA ARG A 505 4.95 -9.31 -13.85
C ARG A 505 5.93 -10.26 -13.19
N SER A 506 5.99 -11.50 -13.67
CA SER A 506 6.96 -12.52 -13.22
C SER A 506 8.41 -12.04 -13.46
N VAL A 507 8.68 -11.47 -14.65
CA VAL A 507 9.98 -10.89 -15.00
C VAL A 507 10.34 -9.72 -14.07
N TYR A 508 9.40 -8.82 -13.78
CA TYR A 508 9.64 -7.71 -12.86
C TYR A 508 10.06 -8.23 -11.47
N TYR A 509 9.25 -9.10 -10.86
CA TYR A 509 9.51 -9.66 -9.54
C TYR A 509 10.84 -10.41 -9.49
N ALA A 510 11.09 -11.31 -10.46
CA ALA A 510 12.33 -12.06 -10.51
C ALA A 510 13.56 -11.15 -10.68
N SER A 511 13.47 -10.11 -11.51
CA SER A 511 14.58 -9.17 -11.71
C SER A 511 14.88 -8.34 -10.47
N PHE A 512 13.87 -7.83 -9.77
CA PHE A 512 14.05 -7.05 -8.54
C PHE A 512 14.57 -7.92 -7.40
N MET A 513 14.03 -9.13 -7.22
CA MET A 513 14.50 -10.06 -6.18
C MET A 513 15.94 -10.53 -6.40
N GLN A 514 16.37 -10.70 -7.66
CA GLN A 514 17.78 -10.94 -7.97
C GLN A 514 18.68 -9.77 -7.56
N GLU A 515 18.26 -8.53 -7.82
CA GLU A 515 19.02 -7.35 -7.42
C GLU A 515 19.02 -7.12 -5.90
N ILE A 516 17.97 -7.54 -5.18
CA ILE A 516 18.02 -7.61 -3.71
C ILE A 516 19.13 -8.57 -3.27
N LEU A 517 19.16 -9.80 -3.80
CA LEU A 517 20.19 -10.77 -3.44
C LEU A 517 21.60 -10.24 -3.77
N LYS A 518 21.81 -9.68 -4.96
CA LYS A 518 23.10 -9.08 -5.31
C LYS A 518 23.46 -7.91 -4.39
N SER A 519 22.50 -7.06 -4.01
CA SER A 519 22.78 -5.96 -3.07
C SER A 519 23.25 -6.48 -1.71
N ILE A 520 22.68 -7.58 -1.22
CA ILE A 520 23.07 -8.22 0.04
C ILE A 520 24.49 -8.79 -0.06
N TYR A 521 24.78 -9.59 -1.09
CA TYR A 521 26.01 -10.38 -1.16
C TYR A 521 27.19 -9.65 -1.80
N GLU A 522 26.94 -8.80 -2.79
CA GLU A 522 27.97 -8.12 -3.56
C GLU A 522 28.22 -6.70 -3.02
N ASP A 523 27.19 -6.01 -2.54
CA ASP A 523 27.30 -4.61 -2.10
C ASP A 523 27.25 -4.42 -0.57
N GLY A 524 26.97 -5.49 0.18
CA GLY A 524 26.89 -5.46 1.64
C GLY A 524 25.72 -4.66 2.18
N VAL A 525 24.62 -4.58 1.42
CA VAL A 525 23.38 -3.92 1.83
C VAL A 525 22.60 -4.80 2.79
N HIS A 526 22.20 -4.25 3.94
CA HIS A 526 21.26 -4.94 4.83
C HIS A 526 19.83 -4.72 4.33
N VAL A 527 19.33 -5.66 3.51
CA VAL A 527 17.91 -5.71 3.14
C VAL A 527 17.15 -6.61 4.11
N MET A 528 16.23 -6.02 4.87
CA MET A 528 15.42 -6.71 5.89
C MET A 528 14.36 -7.64 5.26
N GLY A 529 13.82 -7.28 4.10
CA GLY A 529 12.71 -8.01 3.49
C GLY A 529 12.15 -7.36 2.24
N ALA A 530 11.16 -8.02 1.65
CA ALA A 530 10.42 -7.54 0.50
C ALA A 530 8.93 -7.94 0.54
N LEU A 531 8.04 -6.99 0.26
CA LEU A 531 6.59 -7.20 0.20
C LEU A 531 6.05 -6.91 -1.20
N ALA A 532 5.43 -7.89 -1.83
CA ALA A 532 4.82 -7.68 -3.14
C ALA A 532 3.51 -6.89 -3.04
N TRP A 533 3.44 -5.76 -3.74
CA TRP A 533 2.20 -5.04 -4.02
C TRP A 533 1.60 -5.54 -5.35
N SER A 534 0.46 -6.22 -5.35
CA SER A 534 -0.34 -6.61 -4.19
C SER A 534 -0.82 -8.04 -4.34
N PHE A 535 -1.32 -8.62 -3.25
CA PHE A 535 -1.75 -10.01 -3.26
C PHE A 535 -2.98 -10.29 -4.15
N MET A 536 -3.70 -9.25 -4.59
CA MET A 536 -4.82 -9.33 -5.52
C MET A 536 -5.05 -8.02 -6.30
N ASP A 537 -5.69 -8.11 -7.46
CA ASP A 537 -6.12 -6.93 -8.21
C ASP A 537 -7.09 -6.13 -7.35
N ASN A 538 -6.76 -4.88 -7.09
CA ASN A 538 -7.49 -4.04 -6.14
C ASN A 538 -8.01 -2.75 -6.78
N TRP A 539 -8.61 -1.89 -5.95
CA TRP A 539 -9.04 -0.56 -6.34
C TRP A 539 -7.87 0.42 -6.22
N GLU A 540 -7.18 0.69 -7.32
CA GLU A 540 -6.05 1.63 -7.37
C GLU A 540 -6.58 3.08 -7.44
N PHE A 541 -7.17 3.53 -6.34
CA PHE A 541 -7.66 4.91 -6.14
C PHE A 541 -8.66 5.40 -7.19
N GLY A 542 -9.54 4.52 -7.66
CA GLY A 542 -10.50 4.82 -8.73
C GLY A 542 -10.27 3.99 -9.99
N ASP A 543 -9.05 3.47 -10.18
CA ASP A 543 -8.68 2.72 -11.37
C ASP A 543 -8.64 1.20 -11.11
N TYR A 544 -9.29 0.43 -11.98
CA TYR A 544 -9.24 -1.04 -12.00
C TYR A 544 -8.51 -1.59 -13.23
N SER A 545 -8.03 -0.71 -14.12
CA SER A 545 -7.25 -1.06 -15.31
C SER A 545 -5.79 -1.34 -14.97
N ALA A 546 -5.22 -0.64 -13.98
CA ALA A 546 -3.90 -0.90 -13.41
C ALA A 546 -3.93 -2.13 -12.49
N GLN A 547 -3.84 -3.33 -13.06
CA GLN A 547 -3.92 -4.58 -12.31
C GLN A 547 -2.58 -4.92 -11.64
N PHE A 548 -2.34 -4.52 -10.40
CA PHE A 548 -1.11 -4.87 -9.67
C PHE A 548 -1.08 -6.29 -9.11
N GLY A 549 -2.23 -6.95 -9.03
CA GLY A 549 -2.41 -8.14 -8.22
C GLY A 549 -1.67 -9.38 -8.70
N LEU A 550 -1.15 -10.14 -7.74
CA LEU A 550 -0.73 -11.55 -7.88
C LEU A 550 -1.92 -12.51 -8.04
N GLN A 551 -3.13 -12.03 -7.76
CA GLN A 551 -4.38 -12.73 -8.01
C GLN A 551 -5.33 -11.86 -8.82
N LYS A 552 -6.06 -12.47 -9.75
CA LYS A 552 -7.18 -11.80 -10.43
C LYS A 552 -8.41 -11.78 -9.55
N VAL A 553 -9.06 -10.63 -9.39
CA VAL A 553 -10.42 -10.53 -8.85
C VAL A 553 -11.42 -10.36 -9.99
N ARG A 554 -12.37 -11.29 -10.10
CA ARG A 554 -13.38 -11.28 -11.17
C ARG A 554 -14.61 -10.48 -10.76
N SER A 555 -14.79 -9.34 -11.43
CA SER A 555 -16.09 -8.66 -11.57
C SER A 555 -16.75 -9.11 -12.87
N LEU A 556 -18.00 -9.58 -12.79
CA LEU A 556 -18.68 -10.16 -13.95
C LEU A 556 -19.38 -9.05 -14.74
N TRP A 557 -18.74 -8.58 -15.82
CA TRP A 557 -19.41 -7.80 -16.86
C TRP A 557 -20.16 -8.69 -17.87
N LEU A 558 -19.68 -9.93 -18.09
CA LEU A 558 -20.07 -10.74 -19.25
C LEU A 558 -21.43 -11.45 -19.17
N GLY A 559 -22.00 -11.69 -17.99
CA GLY A 559 -23.29 -12.38 -17.87
C GLY A 559 -24.47 -11.53 -18.36
N LEU A 560 -24.38 -10.22 -18.16
CA LEU A 560 -25.38 -9.26 -18.61
C LEU A 560 -25.21 -8.89 -20.08
N LEU A 561 -24.00 -8.94 -20.67
CA LEU A 561 -23.80 -8.54 -22.06
C LEU A 561 -24.55 -9.44 -23.04
N VAL A 562 -24.58 -10.76 -22.82
CA VAL A 562 -25.30 -11.70 -23.72
C VAL A 562 -26.82 -11.50 -23.63
N PHE A 563 -27.35 -11.29 -22.42
CA PHE A 563 -28.77 -10.96 -22.21
C PHE A 563 -29.12 -9.54 -22.68
N ALA A 564 -28.20 -8.58 -22.52
CA ALA A 564 -28.36 -7.19 -22.92
C ALA A 564 -28.30 -7.03 -24.44
N ILE A 565 -27.41 -7.73 -25.14
CA ILE A 565 -27.37 -7.77 -26.60
C ILE A 565 -28.67 -8.41 -27.13
N ALA A 566 -29.12 -9.50 -26.51
CA ALA A 566 -30.41 -10.11 -26.83
C ALA A 566 -31.60 -9.18 -26.57
N ALA A 567 -31.60 -8.41 -25.47
CA ALA A 567 -32.64 -7.44 -25.15
C ALA A 567 -32.59 -6.17 -26.02
N MET A 568 -31.39 -5.70 -26.38
CA MET A 568 -31.18 -4.53 -27.26
C MET A 568 -31.67 -4.77 -28.69
N ALA A 569 -31.71 -6.03 -29.14
CA ALA A 569 -32.34 -6.41 -30.41
C ALA A 569 -33.86 -6.17 -30.43
N PHE A 570 -34.50 -5.97 -29.27
CA PHE A 570 -35.95 -5.74 -29.15
C PHE A 570 -36.33 -4.33 -28.62
N LEU A 571 -35.36 -3.43 -28.40
CA LEU A 571 -35.60 -2.08 -27.86
C LEU A 571 -35.36 -0.99 -28.92
N GLY A 572 -36.25 0.00 -28.98
CA GLY A 572 -36.08 1.20 -29.83
C GLY A 572 -34.92 2.10 -29.38
N SER A 573 -34.36 2.88 -30.31
CA SER A 573 -33.09 3.63 -30.15
C SER A 573 -33.03 4.54 -28.90
N SER A 574 -34.14 5.16 -28.50
CA SER A 574 -34.18 6.03 -27.30
C SER A 574 -34.06 5.27 -25.97
N LYS A 575 -34.37 3.97 -25.96
CA LYS A 575 -34.24 3.10 -24.77
C LYS A 575 -32.87 2.44 -24.67
N GLN A 576 -32.15 2.31 -25.79
CA GLN A 576 -30.79 1.76 -25.81
C GLN A 576 -29.80 2.66 -25.06
N SER A 577 -29.91 3.99 -25.18
CA SER A 577 -29.04 4.94 -24.47
C SER A 577 -29.22 4.89 -22.95
N VAL A 578 -30.46 4.71 -22.46
CA VAL A 578 -30.75 4.52 -21.03
C VAL A 578 -30.24 3.15 -20.55
N PHE A 579 -30.32 2.12 -21.39
CA PHE A 579 -29.82 0.78 -21.08
C PHE A 579 -28.28 0.72 -20.99
N TRP A 580 -27.58 1.48 -21.83
CA TRP A 580 -26.11 1.65 -21.74
C TRP A 580 -25.69 2.36 -20.45
N LEU A 581 -26.46 3.36 -20.00
CA LEU A 581 -26.22 4.05 -18.72
C LEU A 581 -26.43 3.14 -17.50
N ILE A 582 -27.32 2.14 -17.61
CA ILE A 582 -27.55 1.14 -16.56
C ILE A 582 -26.44 0.07 -16.56
N LEU A 583 -25.90 -0.29 -17.74
CA LEU A 583 -24.80 -1.24 -17.86
C LEU A 583 -23.44 -0.66 -17.47
N SER A 584 -23.22 0.65 -17.57
CA SER A 584 -21.96 1.29 -17.14
C SER A 584 -21.71 1.23 -15.62
N GLN A 585 -22.64 0.69 -14.84
CA GLN A 585 -22.39 0.34 -13.44
C GLN A 585 -21.72 -1.03 -13.37
N VAL A 586 -20.45 -1.06 -12.97
CA VAL A 586 -19.69 -2.30 -12.75
C VAL A 586 -20.33 -3.09 -11.61
N ASN A 587 -21.26 -4.00 -11.93
CA ASN A 587 -21.84 -4.88 -10.92
C ASN A 587 -20.84 -6.01 -10.62
N ARG A 588 -20.07 -5.88 -9.53
CA ARG A 588 -19.07 -6.86 -9.07
C ARG A 588 -19.74 -8.09 -8.46
N THR A 589 -20.43 -8.88 -9.28
CA THR A 589 -21.39 -9.91 -8.80
C THR A 589 -20.80 -11.19 -8.21
N THR A 590 -19.50 -11.47 -8.34
CA THR A 590 -18.92 -12.75 -7.86
C THR A 590 -17.75 -12.64 -6.90
N GLN A 591 -16.93 -11.58 -7.00
CA GLN A 591 -15.75 -11.40 -6.15
C GLN A 591 -14.82 -12.65 -6.11
N GLN A 592 -14.77 -13.45 -7.18
CA GLN A 592 -13.95 -14.66 -7.24
C GLN A 592 -12.47 -14.31 -7.45
N ARG A 593 -11.58 -15.06 -6.81
CA ARG A 593 -10.12 -14.90 -6.90
C ARG A 593 -9.51 -16.05 -7.70
N PHE A 594 -8.55 -15.73 -8.57
CA PHE A 594 -7.76 -16.71 -9.34
C PHE A 594 -6.27 -16.38 -9.21
N TYR A 595 -5.42 -17.39 -9.02
CA TYR A 595 -3.97 -17.18 -8.94
C TYR A 595 -3.40 -16.86 -10.33
N LYS A 596 -2.50 -15.88 -10.40
CA LYS A 596 -1.70 -15.60 -11.60
C LYS A 596 -0.34 -16.29 -11.50
N LYS A 597 0.29 -16.52 -12.64
CA LYS A 597 1.61 -17.15 -12.79
C LYS A 597 2.67 -16.47 -11.91
N SER A 598 2.69 -15.13 -11.91
CA SER A 598 3.65 -14.35 -11.13
C SER A 598 3.64 -14.65 -9.62
N PHE A 599 2.50 -15.06 -9.05
CA PHE A 599 2.43 -15.45 -7.65
C PHE A 599 3.21 -16.74 -7.40
N PHE A 600 3.03 -17.73 -8.27
CA PHE A 600 3.79 -18.97 -8.20
C PHE A 600 5.28 -18.71 -8.36
N ASP A 601 5.67 -17.92 -9.36
CA ASP A 601 7.09 -17.67 -9.63
C ASP A 601 7.77 -16.91 -8.49
N LEU A 602 7.11 -15.88 -7.94
CA LEU A 602 7.68 -15.11 -6.83
C LEU A 602 7.84 -15.96 -5.56
N VAL A 603 6.83 -16.76 -5.20
CA VAL A 603 6.94 -17.60 -4.00
C VAL A 603 7.93 -18.75 -4.23
N ASP A 604 7.94 -19.39 -5.40
CA ASP A 604 8.93 -20.43 -5.74
C ASP A 604 10.35 -19.85 -5.76
N PHE A 605 10.53 -18.61 -6.24
CA PHE A 605 11.83 -17.92 -6.24
C PHE A 605 12.39 -17.80 -4.82
N VAL A 606 11.58 -17.34 -3.87
CA VAL A 606 11.98 -17.17 -2.46
C VAL A 606 12.19 -18.53 -1.81
N LYS A 607 11.23 -19.45 -1.95
CA LYS A 607 11.26 -20.77 -1.33
C LYS A 607 12.49 -21.58 -1.74
N THR A 608 12.87 -21.54 -3.02
CA THR A 608 14.04 -22.28 -3.54
C THR A 608 15.38 -21.64 -3.13
N ARG A 609 15.34 -20.45 -2.52
CA ARG A 609 16.50 -19.66 -2.06
C ARG A 609 16.45 -19.36 -0.58
N GLN A 610 15.60 -20.03 0.18
CA GLN A 610 15.66 -20.03 1.64
C GLN A 610 16.47 -21.25 2.09
N ARG A 611 17.38 -21.06 3.04
CA ARG A 611 18.06 -22.19 3.66
C ARG A 611 17.08 -22.88 4.60
N TYR A 612 16.55 -24.03 4.19
CA TYR A 612 15.90 -24.92 5.14
C TYR A 612 16.98 -25.64 5.94
N ASN A 613 17.12 -25.29 7.23
CA ASN A 613 17.95 -26.02 8.19
C ASN A 613 17.41 -27.43 8.44
#